data_AF-A0A9D9DRF1-F1
#
_entry.id   AF-A0A9D9DRF1-F1
#
_cell.length_a   1.000
_cell.length_b   1.000
_cell.length_c   1.000
_cell.angle_alpha   90.00
_cell.angle_beta   90.00
_cell.angle_gamma   90.00
#
_symmetry.space_group_name_H-M   'P 1'
#
loop_
_entity.id
_entity.type
_entity.pdbx_description
1 polymer ?
#
loop_
_entity_poly.entity_id
_entity_poly.type
_entity_poly.pdbx_seq_one_letter_code
_entity_poly.pdbx_strand_id
1 'polypeptide(L)'
;MTAGEYLHAHPPTEAIQIPESSWGQGGHFYVWNNHLTEWTWPIIHACEKRINKIADKYPEIPEDKLLHRALNQMARENLLLQSSDWPFLITTWQAKDYATDRFREHVDRFEKICDMIESGNINDEELKKIESIDNCFPEIDYRVYQSIEEGVIPQQSAKLAPLYN
;
A
#
# COMPACT_ATOMS: atom_id res chain seq x y z
N MET A 1 -22.18 17.97 16.66
CA MET A 1 -21.84 16.68 17.27
C MET A 1 -21.16 15.83 16.23
N THR A 2 -19.88 15.55 16.42
CA THR A 2 -19.11 14.60 15.60
C THR A 2 -19.38 13.16 16.05
N ALA A 3 -18.96 12.17 15.26
CA ALA A 3 -19.08 10.77 15.67
C ALA A 3 -18.32 10.47 16.97
N GLY A 4 -17.14 11.06 17.17
CA GLY A 4 -16.35 10.91 18.39
C GLY A 4 -17.02 11.52 19.61
N GLU A 5 -17.59 12.73 19.48
CA GLU A 5 -18.37 13.38 20.55
C GLU A 5 -19.59 12.54 20.94
N TYR A 6 -20.29 11.98 19.95
CA TYR A 6 -21.44 11.11 20.19
C TYR A 6 -21.05 9.86 20.98
N LEU A 7 -19.99 9.15 20.56
CA LEU A 7 -19.52 7.93 21.23
C LEU A 7 -19.01 8.20 22.65
N HIS A 8 -18.40 9.36 22.90
CA HIS A 8 -17.98 9.75 24.25
C HIS A 8 -19.19 9.97 25.18
N ALA A 9 -20.23 10.63 24.67
CA ALA A 9 -21.46 10.86 25.42
C ALA A 9 -22.35 9.61 25.55
N HIS A 10 -22.23 8.65 24.62
CA HIS A 10 -23.04 7.44 24.55
C HIS A 10 -22.14 6.20 24.33
N PRO A 11 -21.45 5.72 25.37
CA PRO A 11 -20.61 4.52 25.26
C PRO A 11 -21.42 3.30 24.79
N PRO A 12 -20.89 2.48 23.85
CA PRO A 12 -21.58 1.29 23.37
C PRO A 12 -21.89 0.30 24.50
N THR A 13 -23.11 -0.23 24.53
CA THR A 13 -23.55 -1.24 25.52
C THR A 13 -23.78 -2.63 24.92
N GLU A 14 -23.76 -2.73 23.60
CA GLU A 14 -24.05 -3.95 22.85
C GLU A 14 -22.93 -4.23 21.85
N ALA A 15 -22.75 -5.51 21.52
CA ALA A 15 -21.79 -5.97 20.53
C ALA A 15 -22.53 -6.78 19.46
N ILE A 16 -22.10 -6.62 18.21
CA ILE A 16 -22.61 -7.39 17.07
C ILE A 16 -21.44 -8.03 16.32
N GLN A 17 -21.69 -9.15 15.67
CA GLN A 17 -20.78 -9.71 14.67
C GLN A 17 -21.13 -9.12 13.31
N ILE A 18 -20.14 -8.52 12.65
CA ILE A 18 -20.33 -7.90 11.33
C ILE A 18 -19.98 -8.95 10.27
N PRO A 19 -20.92 -9.36 9.40
CA PRO A 19 -20.61 -10.22 8.27
C PRO A 19 -19.81 -9.45 7.22
N GLU A 20 -19.06 -10.20 6.43
CA GLU A 20 -18.32 -9.69 5.29
C GLU A 20 -19.27 -8.96 4.31
N SER A 21 -19.01 -7.68 4.07
CA SER A 21 -19.85 -6.83 3.23
C SER A 21 -19.09 -5.60 2.74
N SER A 22 -19.66 -4.90 1.76
CA SER A 22 -19.23 -3.58 1.34
C SER A 22 -20.43 -2.66 1.14
N TRP A 23 -20.19 -1.36 1.04
CA TRP A 23 -21.19 -0.38 0.58
C TRP A 23 -21.27 -0.26 -0.96
N GLY A 24 -20.62 -1.16 -1.69
CA GLY A 24 -20.63 -1.21 -3.15
C GLY A 24 -21.87 -1.89 -3.74
N GLN A 25 -21.89 -2.05 -5.06
CA GLN A 25 -22.99 -2.69 -5.76
C GLN A 25 -23.25 -4.11 -5.22
N GLY A 26 -24.48 -4.35 -4.77
CA GLY A 26 -24.91 -5.64 -4.25
C GLY A 26 -24.42 -5.97 -2.84
N GLY A 27 -23.78 -5.03 -2.13
CA GLY A 27 -23.36 -5.24 -0.74
C GLY A 27 -22.13 -6.14 -0.54
N HIS A 28 -21.42 -6.49 -1.63
CA HIS A 28 -20.31 -7.45 -1.65
C HIS A 28 -19.11 -6.90 -2.42
N PHE A 29 -18.14 -7.74 -2.82
CA PHE A 29 -16.88 -7.30 -3.44
C PHE A 29 -16.88 -7.27 -4.96
N TYR A 30 -18.01 -7.55 -5.62
CA TYR A 30 -18.06 -7.68 -7.07
C TYR A 30 -17.45 -6.48 -7.81
N VAL A 31 -17.61 -5.27 -7.27
CA VAL A 31 -17.05 -4.03 -7.84
C VAL A 31 -15.53 -4.08 -7.97
N TRP A 32 -14.83 -4.80 -7.08
CA TRP A 32 -13.36 -4.90 -7.08
C TRP A 32 -12.87 -6.28 -7.55
N ASN A 33 -13.65 -7.34 -7.37
CA ASN A 33 -13.30 -8.71 -7.72
C ASN A 33 -14.33 -9.32 -8.68
N ASN A 34 -14.02 -9.27 -9.97
CA ASN A 34 -14.79 -9.89 -11.05
C ASN A 34 -13.87 -10.20 -12.26
N HIS A 35 -14.41 -10.84 -13.29
CA HIS A 35 -13.68 -11.22 -14.51
C HIS A 35 -12.92 -10.09 -15.24
N LEU A 36 -13.28 -8.82 -15.05
CA LEU A 36 -12.58 -7.67 -15.65
C LEU A 36 -11.34 -7.24 -14.84
N THR A 37 -11.31 -7.55 -13.55
CA THR A 37 -10.29 -7.06 -12.61
C THR A 37 -9.49 -8.19 -11.96
N GLU A 38 -9.93 -9.45 -12.09
CA GLU A 38 -9.31 -10.60 -11.42
C GLU A 38 -7.80 -10.76 -11.73
N TRP A 39 -7.37 -10.28 -12.90
CA TRP A 39 -5.98 -10.31 -13.34
C TRP A 39 -5.04 -9.41 -12.51
N THR A 40 -5.56 -8.40 -11.79
CA THR A 40 -4.72 -7.51 -10.97
C THR A 40 -4.29 -8.16 -9.66
N TRP A 41 -5.13 -9.01 -9.06
CA TRP A 41 -4.89 -9.59 -7.74
C TRP A 41 -3.63 -10.46 -7.65
N PRO A 42 -3.34 -11.37 -8.60
CA PRO A 42 -2.09 -12.12 -8.57
C PRO A 42 -0.85 -11.22 -8.65
N ILE A 43 -0.94 -10.09 -9.36
CA ILE A 43 0.14 -9.11 -9.48
C ILE A 43 0.33 -8.37 -8.15
N ILE A 44 -0.76 -7.84 -7.57
CA ILE A 44 -0.75 -7.18 -6.26
C ILE A 44 -0.13 -8.10 -5.20
N HIS A 45 -0.57 -9.37 -5.14
CA HIS A 45 -0.05 -10.33 -4.18
C HIS A 45 1.42 -10.71 -4.43
N ALA A 46 1.90 -10.65 -5.66
CA ALA A 46 3.31 -10.84 -5.96
C ALA A 46 4.15 -9.66 -5.46
N CYS A 47 3.70 -8.42 -5.72
CA CYS A 47 4.36 -7.20 -5.24
C CYS A 47 4.38 -7.15 -3.70
N GLU A 48 3.26 -7.47 -3.03
CA GLU A 48 3.15 -7.59 -1.56
C GLU A 48 4.18 -8.55 -0.97
N LYS A 49 4.35 -9.73 -1.58
CA LYS A 49 5.36 -10.70 -1.15
C LYS A 49 6.79 -10.21 -1.39
N ARG A 50 7.02 -9.48 -2.48
CA ARG A 50 8.34 -8.96 -2.84
C ARG A 50 8.76 -7.83 -1.90
N ILE A 51 7.87 -6.88 -1.62
CA ILE A 51 8.17 -5.77 -0.71
C ILE A 51 8.47 -6.26 0.70
N ASN A 52 7.71 -7.22 1.23
CA ASN A 52 7.97 -7.77 2.57
C ASN A 52 9.37 -8.40 2.64
N LYS A 53 9.74 -9.20 1.63
CA LYS A 53 11.08 -9.81 1.56
C LYS A 53 12.21 -8.80 1.46
N ILE A 54 12.01 -7.68 0.78
CA ILE A 54 13.01 -6.62 0.69
C ILE A 54 13.08 -5.85 2.02
N ALA A 55 11.95 -5.47 2.59
CA ALA A 55 11.88 -4.75 3.86
C ALA A 55 12.53 -5.54 5.01
N ASP A 56 12.32 -6.86 5.07
CA ASP A 56 12.92 -7.74 6.08
C ASP A 56 14.46 -7.81 6.00
N LYS A 57 15.07 -7.54 4.83
CA LYS A 57 16.53 -7.44 4.70
C LYS A 57 17.11 -6.18 5.33
N TYR A 58 16.28 -5.16 5.55
CA TYR A 58 16.67 -3.85 6.08
C TYR A 58 15.87 -3.53 7.35
N PRO A 59 16.15 -4.21 8.47
CA PRO A 59 15.40 -4.04 9.72
C PRO A 59 15.48 -2.62 10.28
N GLU A 60 16.59 -1.93 10.04
CA GLU A 60 16.86 -0.56 10.47
C GLU A 60 17.07 0.34 9.26
N ILE A 61 16.91 1.66 9.45
CA ILE A 61 17.15 2.66 8.41
C ILE A 61 18.61 2.53 7.94
N PRO A 62 18.86 2.28 6.64
CA PRO A 62 20.23 2.16 6.15
C PRO A 62 20.94 3.51 6.18
N GLU A 63 22.26 3.50 6.46
CA GLU A 63 23.09 4.70 6.44
C GLU A 63 23.20 5.31 5.03
N ASP A 64 23.12 4.47 4.00
CA ASP A 64 23.05 4.91 2.60
C ASP A 64 21.70 5.58 2.33
N LYS A 65 21.76 6.90 2.19
CA LYS A 65 20.60 7.75 1.89
C LYS A 65 19.93 7.41 0.56
N LEU A 66 20.69 6.93 -0.43
CA LEU A 66 20.13 6.56 -1.73
C LEU A 66 19.30 5.28 -1.61
N LEU A 67 19.82 4.28 -0.89
CA LEU A 67 19.09 3.06 -0.56
C LEU A 67 17.84 3.36 0.27
N HIS A 68 17.95 4.21 1.30
CA HIS A 68 16.79 4.59 2.12
C HIS A 68 15.69 5.25 1.27
N ARG A 69 16.05 6.17 0.37
CA ARG A 69 15.11 6.78 -0.58
C ARG A 69 14.46 5.76 -1.50
N ALA A 70 15.24 4.84 -2.06
CA ALA A 70 14.71 3.78 -2.92
C ALA A 70 13.71 2.88 -2.19
N LEU A 71 14.02 2.48 -0.94
CA LEU A 71 13.12 1.68 -0.11
C LEU A 71 11.79 2.41 0.17
N ASN A 72 11.84 3.71 0.46
CA ASN A 72 10.64 4.51 0.67
C ASN A 72 9.85 4.74 -0.63
N GLN A 73 10.50 4.92 -1.78
CA GLN A 73 9.79 5.04 -3.05
C GLN A 73 9.15 3.70 -3.46
N MET A 74 9.82 2.57 -3.24
CA MET A 74 9.24 1.23 -3.41
C MET A 74 7.96 1.07 -2.58
N ALA A 75 7.98 1.53 -1.33
CA ALA A 75 6.81 1.52 -0.45
C ALA A 75 5.65 2.38 -1.00
N ARG A 76 5.94 3.53 -1.62
CA ARG A 76 4.91 4.38 -2.27
C ARG A 76 4.30 3.70 -3.48
N GLU A 77 5.12 3.16 -4.39
CA GLU A 77 4.60 2.46 -5.58
C GLU A 77 3.73 1.25 -5.19
N ASN A 78 4.14 0.52 -4.15
CA ASN A 78 3.34 -0.58 -3.62
C ASN A 78 1.99 -0.11 -3.04
N LEU A 79 1.92 1.04 -2.37
CA LEU A 79 0.64 1.59 -1.92
C LEU A 79 -0.22 2.07 -3.10
N LEU A 80 0.38 2.73 -4.08
CA LEU A 80 -0.33 3.30 -5.22
C LEU A 80 -0.93 2.21 -6.12
N LEU A 81 -0.22 1.11 -6.38
CA LEU A 81 -0.76 -0.02 -7.15
C LEU A 81 -1.92 -0.74 -6.42
N GLN A 82 -2.01 -0.61 -5.09
CA GLN A 82 -3.08 -1.20 -4.27
C GLN A 82 -4.34 -0.33 -4.17
N SER A 83 -4.39 0.83 -4.83
CA SER A 83 -5.61 1.65 -4.79
C SER A 83 -6.83 0.89 -5.32
N SER A 84 -7.88 0.86 -4.51
CA SER A 84 -9.16 0.26 -4.87
C SER A 84 -9.86 0.98 -6.03
N ASP A 85 -9.42 2.20 -6.37
CA ASP A 85 -9.93 2.98 -7.50
C ASP A 85 -9.65 2.28 -8.84
N TRP A 86 -8.54 1.54 -8.98
CA TRP A 86 -8.20 0.89 -10.25
C TRP A 86 -9.25 -0.14 -10.67
N PRO A 87 -9.56 -1.18 -9.87
CA PRO A 87 -10.61 -2.11 -10.22
C PRO A 87 -12.01 -1.47 -10.21
N PHE A 88 -12.24 -0.43 -9.41
CA PHE A 88 -13.50 0.33 -9.43
C PHE A 88 -13.75 1.02 -10.78
N LEU A 89 -12.78 1.79 -11.29
CA LEU A 89 -12.85 2.51 -12.55
C LEU A 89 -12.95 1.58 -13.77
N ILE A 90 -12.30 0.40 -13.68
CA ILE A 90 -12.42 -0.67 -14.68
C ILE A 90 -13.85 -1.23 -14.69
N THR A 91 -14.38 -1.62 -13.52
CA THR A 91 -15.68 -2.29 -13.41
C THR A 91 -16.85 -1.36 -13.76
N THR A 92 -16.75 -0.09 -13.37
CA THR A 92 -17.78 0.93 -13.65
C THR A 92 -17.69 1.53 -15.04
N TRP A 93 -16.68 1.15 -15.83
CA TRP A 93 -16.40 1.66 -17.18
C TRP A 93 -16.21 3.18 -17.26
N GLN A 94 -15.93 3.84 -16.14
CA GLN A 94 -15.74 5.30 -16.11
C GLN A 94 -14.42 5.71 -16.78
N ALA A 95 -13.35 4.93 -16.56
CA ALA A 95 -12.01 5.23 -17.07
C ALA A 95 -11.16 3.96 -17.17
N LYS A 96 -11.67 2.93 -17.86
CA LYS A 96 -11.05 1.59 -17.89
C LYS A 96 -9.60 1.60 -18.38
N ASP A 97 -9.34 2.23 -19.53
CA ASP A 97 -8.00 2.24 -20.13
C ASP A 97 -7.02 3.00 -19.24
N TYR A 98 -7.42 4.18 -18.76
CA TYR A 98 -6.65 4.97 -17.81
C TYR A 98 -6.31 4.18 -16.54
N ALA A 99 -7.28 3.52 -15.92
CA ALA A 99 -7.05 2.75 -14.70
C ALA A 99 -6.13 1.54 -14.94
N THR A 100 -6.26 0.89 -16.10
CA THR A 100 -5.38 -0.23 -16.51
C THR A 100 -3.94 0.24 -16.70
N ASP A 101 -3.75 1.36 -17.41
CA ASP A 101 -2.43 1.92 -17.69
C ASP A 101 -1.78 2.43 -16.40
N ARG A 102 -2.51 3.15 -15.55
CA ARG A 102 -2.00 3.64 -14.26
C ARG A 102 -1.60 2.51 -13.31
N PHE A 103 -2.40 1.46 -13.22
CA PHE A 103 -2.04 0.27 -12.44
C PHE A 103 -0.71 -0.33 -12.94
N ARG A 104 -0.58 -0.53 -14.26
CA ARG A 104 0.64 -1.08 -14.86
C ARG A 104 1.85 -0.18 -14.66
N GLU A 105 1.70 1.14 -14.78
CA GLU A 105 2.78 2.09 -14.54
C GLU A 105 3.32 1.99 -13.10
N HIS A 106 2.44 1.88 -12.10
CA HIS A 106 2.88 1.69 -10.70
C HIS A 106 3.56 0.34 -10.50
N VAL A 107 3.08 -0.73 -11.14
CA VAL A 107 3.75 -2.04 -11.13
C VAL A 107 5.14 -1.94 -11.77
N ASP A 108 5.25 -1.33 -12.95
CA ASP A 108 6.53 -1.20 -13.66
C ASP A 108 7.55 -0.37 -12.84
N ARG A 109 7.12 0.71 -12.20
CA ARG A 109 7.96 1.52 -11.31
C ARG A 109 8.37 0.72 -10.07
N PHE A 110 7.44 0.02 -9.44
CA PHE A 110 7.71 -0.84 -8.29
C PHE A 110 8.75 -1.91 -8.61
N GLU A 111 8.55 -2.68 -9.69
CA GLU A 111 9.44 -3.75 -10.10
C GLU A 111 10.84 -3.20 -10.42
N LYS A 112 10.90 -2.06 -11.12
CA LYS A 112 12.17 -1.39 -11.45
C LYS A 112 12.94 -0.94 -10.22
N ILE A 113 12.27 -0.39 -9.21
CA ILE A 113 12.92 0.00 -7.95
C ILE A 113 13.41 -1.24 -7.21
N CYS A 114 12.60 -2.30 -7.13
CA CYS A 114 13.00 -3.56 -6.52
C CYS A 114 14.25 -4.14 -7.19
N ASP A 115 14.31 -4.16 -8.52
CA ASP A 115 15.45 -4.66 -9.28
C ASP A 115 16.72 -3.83 -8.99
N MET A 116 16.60 -2.50 -8.89
CA MET A 116 17.72 -1.62 -8.53
C MET A 116 18.23 -1.89 -7.11
N ILE A 117 17.32 -2.11 -6.14
CA ILE A 117 17.67 -2.43 -4.75
C ILE A 117 18.36 -3.79 -4.67
N GLU A 118 17.79 -4.82 -5.30
CA GLU A 118 18.29 -6.20 -5.21
C GLU A 118 19.61 -6.42 -5.96
N SER A 119 19.83 -5.67 -7.05
CA SER A 119 21.12 -5.67 -7.75
C SER A 119 22.19 -4.84 -7.05
N GLY A 120 21.83 -4.01 -6.06
CA GLY A 120 22.73 -3.07 -5.39
C GLY A 120 23.18 -1.89 -6.26
N ASN A 121 22.59 -1.71 -7.44
CA ASN A 121 22.96 -0.67 -8.42
C ASN A 121 21.81 0.32 -8.59
N ILE A 122 21.60 1.17 -7.58
CA ILE A 122 20.53 2.17 -7.59
C ILE A 122 20.93 3.36 -8.47
N ASN A 123 20.13 3.63 -9.50
CA ASN A 123 20.29 4.80 -10.35
C ASN A 123 19.56 6.00 -9.74
N ASP A 124 20.31 6.97 -9.20
CA ASP A 124 19.75 8.16 -8.55
C ASP A 124 18.94 9.06 -9.50
N GLU A 125 19.33 9.19 -10.77
CA GLU A 125 18.58 10.00 -11.74
C GLU A 125 17.22 9.37 -12.05
N GLU A 126 17.19 8.06 -12.17
CA GLU A 126 15.96 7.33 -12.46
C GLU A 126 15.02 7.33 -11.25
N LEU A 127 15.57 7.12 -10.06
CA LEU A 127 14.81 7.23 -8.82
C LEU A 127 14.18 8.63 -8.67
N LYS A 128 14.94 9.70 -8.94
CA LYS A 128 14.45 11.08 -8.89
C LYS A 128 13.29 11.35 -9.84
N LYS A 129 13.29 10.74 -11.03
CA LYS A 129 12.16 10.87 -11.97
C LYS A 129 10.90 10.25 -11.38
N ILE A 130 11.01 9.04 -10.82
CA ILE A 130 9.87 8.37 -10.18
C ILE A 130 9.39 9.20 -8.99
N GLU A 131 10.30 9.62 -8.10
CA GLU A 131 9.99 10.49 -6.96
C GLU A 131 9.32 11.81 -7.37
N SER A 132 9.62 12.35 -8.56
CA SER A 132 8.98 13.58 -9.05
C SER A 132 7.54 13.39 -9.53
N ILE A 133 7.20 12.18 -9.97
CA ILE A 133 5.87 11.80 -10.45
C ILE A 133 5.01 11.38 -9.25
N ASP A 134 5.54 10.49 -8.41
CA ASP A 134 4.84 9.80 -7.34
C ASP A 134 5.36 10.23 -5.96
N ASN A 135 5.10 11.49 -5.59
CA ASN A 135 5.66 12.16 -4.40
C ASN A 135 4.73 12.21 -3.17
N CYS A 136 3.66 11.41 -3.16
CA CYS A 136 2.76 11.31 -2.01
C CYS A 136 3.46 10.68 -0.79
N PHE A 137 2.95 10.95 0.43
CA PHE A 137 3.51 10.42 1.68
C PHE A 137 5.03 10.71 1.82
N PRO A 138 5.42 11.99 2.00
CA PRO A 138 6.83 12.36 2.15
C PRO A 138 7.49 11.65 3.35
N GLU A 139 6.73 11.42 4.41
CA GLU A 139 7.16 10.76 5.66
C GLU A 139 6.92 9.24 5.67
N ILE A 140 6.69 8.60 4.52
CA ILE A 140 6.52 7.15 4.46
C ILE A 140 7.77 6.43 4.98
N ASP A 141 7.54 5.33 5.69
CA ASP A 141 8.59 4.48 6.22
C ASP A 141 8.39 3.06 5.69
N TYR A 142 9.33 2.57 4.85
CA TYR A 142 9.25 1.23 4.28
C TYR A 142 9.20 0.11 5.34
N ARG A 143 9.65 0.38 6.58
CA ARG A 143 9.72 -0.61 7.65
C ARG A 143 8.34 -1.10 8.10
N VAL A 144 7.25 -0.42 7.72
CA VAL A 144 5.87 -0.91 7.93
C VAL A 144 5.59 -2.24 7.22
N TYR A 145 6.38 -2.59 6.20
CA TYR A 145 6.29 -3.84 5.45
C TYR A 145 7.17 -4.96 6.04
N GLN A 146 7.88 -4.71 7.15
CA GLN A 146 8.57 -5.77 7.86
C GLN A 146 7.58 -6.78 8.41
N SER A 147 7.99 -8.04 8.43
CA SER A 147 7.23 -9.12 9.05
C SER A 147 6.94 -8.78 10.52
N ILE A 148 5.67 -8.84 10.88
CA ILE A 148 5.20 -8.64 12.25
C ILE A 148 5.20 -9.99 12.98
N GLU A 149 5.53 -9.97 14.27
CA GLU A 149 5.39 -11.15 15.12
C GLU A 149 3.90 -11.40 15.38
N GLU A 150 3.45 -12.63 15.12
CA GLU A 150 2.05 -13.01 15.31
C GLU A 150 1.63 -12.81 16.78
N GLY A 151 0.53 -12.09 17.00
CA GLY A 151 0.06 -11.73 18.34
C GLY A 151 0.58 -10.39 18.89
N VAL A 152 1.46 -9.68 18.17
CA VAL A 152 1.90 -8.33 18.51
C VAL A 152 1.26 -7.31 17.57
N ILE A 153 0.47 -6.38 18.13
CA ILE A 153 -0.16 -5.32 17.34
C ILE A 153 0.94 -4.33 16.88
N PRO A 154 1.04 -3.98 15.58
CA PRO A 154 2.13 -3.15 15.06
C PRO A 154 2.26 -1.77 15.74
N GLN A 155 1.15 -1.18 16.17
CA GLN A 155 1.13 0.08 16.94
C GLN A 155 1.73 -0.05 18.36
N GLN A 156 1.92 -1.28 18.85
CA GLN A 156 2.58 -1.61 20.12
C GLN A 156 4.06 -2.00 19.91
N SER A 157 4.50 -2.16 18.66
CA SER A 157 5.91 -2.41 18.33
C SER A 157 6.71 -1.11 18.51
N ALA A 158 7.83 -1.18 19.25
CA ALA A 158 8.75 -0.06 19.43
C ALA A 158 9.32 0.50 18.10
N LYS A 159 9.16 -0.24 16.99
CA LYS A 159 9.68 0.11 15.67
C LYS A 159 8.89 1.20 14.96
N LEU A 160 7.61 1.42 15.31
CA LEU A 160 6.76 2.46 14.72
C LEU A 160 6.33 3.39 15.84
N ALA A 161 7.01 4.53 15.98
CA ALA A 161 6.52 5.60 16.84
C ALA A 161 5.07 5.94 16.44
N PRO A 162 4.16 6.21 17.39
CA PRO A 162 2.79 6.55 17.06
C PRO A 162 2.79 7.72 16.07
N LEU A 163 2.17 7.48 14.90
CA LEU A 163 2.08 8.45 13.79
C LEU A 163 1.28 9.71 14.15
N TYR A 164 0.69 9.75 15.34
CA TYR A 164 -0.07 10.88 15.86
C TYR A 164 0.28 11.11 17.33
N ASN A 165 0.65 12.36 17.64
CA ASN A 165 0.72 12.90 19.00
C ASN A 165 -0.65 13.39 19.46
#